data_AF-A0A7K3VVV0-F1
#
_entry.id   AF-A0A7K3VVV0-F1
#
_cell.length_a   1.000
_cell.length_b   1.000
_cell.length_c   1.000
_cell.angle_alpha   90.00
_cell.angle_beta   90.00
_cell.angle_gamma   90.00
#
_symmetry.space_group_name_H-M   'P 1'
#
loop_
_entity.id
_entity.type
_entity.pdbx_description
1 polymer ?
#
loop_
_entity_poly.entity_id
_entity_poly.type
_entity_poly.pdbx_seq_one_letter_code
_entity_poly.pdbx_strand_id
1 'polypeptide(L)' 'MKHLLLGIVILTLSGCFGEEDRIYTVDELIDDGVLLAKITSECRNNPGALRQTPNCQNAAAADWKLRLERMNRALGG' A
#
# COMPACT_ATOMS: atom_id res chain seq x y z
N MET A 1 -36.25 -19.70 2.23
CA MET A 1 -35.66 -19.32 3.54
C MET A 1 -34.16 -19.65 3.63
N LYS A 2 -33.72 -20.91 3.42
CA LYS A 2 -32.31 -21.32 3.61
C LYS A 2 -31.29 -20.68 2.64
N HIS A 3 -31.70 -20.41 1.40
CA HIS A 3 -30.83 -19.75 0.40
C HIS A 3 -30.67 -18.24 0.60
N LEU A 4 -31.61 -17.61 1.33
CA LEU A 4 -31.59 -16.17 1.62
C LEU A 4 -30.54 -15.85 2.69
N LEU A 5 -30.33 -16.77 3.64
CA LEU A 5 -29.29 -16.68 4.66
C LEU A 5 -27.87 -16.80 4.08
N LEU A 6 -27.70 -17.61 3.03
CA LEU A 6 -26.40 -17.77 2.35
C LEU A 6 -25.99 -16.50 1.58
N GLY A 7 -26.95 -15.77 1.00
CA GLY A 7 -26.66 -14.52 0.28
C GLY A 7 -26.18 -13.39 1.19
N ILE A 8 -26.68 -13.33 2.43
CA ILE A 8 -26.34 -12.28 3.40
C ILE A 8 -24.90 -12.42 3.90
N VAL A 9 -24.41 -13.66 4.11
CA VAL A 9 -23.04 -13.92 4.61
C VAL A 9 -21.96 -13.47 3.62
N ILE A 10 -22.23 -13.56 2.32
CA ILE A 10 -21.27 -13.15 1.28
C ILE A 10 -21.17 -11.62 1.20
N LEU A 11 -22.28 -10.91 1.43
CA LEU A 11 -22.35 -9.45 1.40
C LEU A 11 -21.66 -8.76 2.59
N THR A 12 -21.50 -9.46 3.72
CA THR A 12 -20.84 -8.89 4.92
C THR A 12 -19.32 -8.99 4.92
N LEU A 13 -18.72 -9.68 3.94
CA LEU A 13 -17.26 -9.86 3.85
C LEU A 13 -16.56 -8.78 2.99
N SER A 14 -17.29 -7.85 2.38
CA SER A 14 -16.71 -6.77 1.56
C SER A 14 -16.24 -5.56 2.37
N GLY A 15 -16.35 -5.58 3.70
CA GLY A 15 -16.21 -4.39 4.55
C GLY A 15 -15.03 -4.37 5.51
N CYS A 16 -13.82 -4.76 5.10
CA CYS A 16 -12.64 -4.62 5.96
C CYS A 16 -11.48 -3.92 5.24
N PHE A 17 -11.71 -2.71 4.77
CA PHE A 17 -10.63 -1.77 4.48
C PHE A 17 -11.05 -0.43 5.07
N GLY A 18 -10.24 0.06 6.01
CA GLY A 18 -10.50 1.28 6.79
C GLY A 18 -10.65 2.50 5.90
N GLU A 19 -11.08 3.61 6.54
CA GLU A 19 -11.14 4.98 6.02
C GLU A 19 -10.28 5.16 4.75
N GLU A 20 -10.86 5.62 3.64
CA GLU A 20 -10.10 5.88 2.41
C GLU A 20 -9.07 6.99 2.69
N ASP A 21 -7.92 6.58 3.21
CA ASP A 21 -6.74 7.42 3.30
C ASP A 21 -6.42 7.91 1.90
N ARG A 22 -6.07 9.20 1.79
CA ARG A 22 -5.60 9.79 0.52
C ARG A 22 -4.62 8.82 -0.15
N ILE A 23 -4.89 8.49 -1.40
CA ILE A 23 -3.97 7.69 -2.22
C ILE A 23 -2.85 8.60 -2.69
N TYR A 24 -1.62 8.27 -2.29
CA TYR A 24 -0.42 8.97 -2.72
C TYR A 24 0.19 8.25 -3.92
N THR A 25 0.53 9.02 -4.94
CA THR A 25 1.26 8.51 -6.11
C THR A 25 2.70 8.15 -5.75
N VAL A 26 3.35 7.36 -6.60
CA VAL A 26 4.76 6.98 -6.41
C VAL A 26 5.67 8.21 -6.35
N ASP A 27 5.45 9.20 -7.21
CA ASP A 27 6.30 10.38 -7.27
C ASP A 27 6.11 11.30 -6.05
N GLU A 28 4.88 11.47 -5.55
CA GLU A 28 4.63 12.18 -4.28
C GLU A 28 5.38 11.54 -3.09
N LEU A 29 5.47 10.20 -3.07
CA LEU A 29 6.20 9.47 -2.03
C LEU A 29 7.72 9.54 -2.21
N ILE A 30 8.21 9.65 -3.45
CA ILE A 30 9.64 9.86 -3.70
C ILE A 30 10.06 11.26 -3.26
N ASP A 31 9.21 12.26 -3.50
CA ASP A 31 9.48 13.65 -3.15
C ASP A 31 9.38 13.91 -1.64
N ASP A 32 8.58 13.13 -0.91
CA ASP A 32 8.46 13.19 0.56
C ASP A 32 8.92 11.90 1.24
N GLY A 33 10.22 11.84 1.54
CA GLY A 33 10.83 10.70 2.23
C GLY A 33 10.29 10.44 3.66
N VAL A 34 9.75 11.46 4.34
CA VAL A 34 9.16 11.29 5.68
C VAL A 34 7.81 10.60 5.56
N LEU A 35 6.99 11.02 4.60
CA LEU A 35 5.72 10.37 4.29
C LEU A 35 5.92 8.93 3.82
N LEU A 36 6.89 8.69 2.93
CA LEU A 36 7.22 7.33 2.48
C LEU A 36 7.63 6.42 3.65
N ALA A 37 8.47 6.91 4.57
CA ALA A 37 8.86 6.16 5.75
C ALA A 37 7.67 5.83 6.66
N LYS A 38 6.77 6.80 6.86
CA LYS A 38 5.53 6.62 7.64
C LYS A 38 4.67 5.51 7.04
N ILE A 39 4.29 5.63 5.76
CA ILE A 39 3.45 4.65 5.07
C ILE A 39 4.12 3.28 5.05
N THR A 40 5.42 3.21 4.77
CA THR A 40 6.17 1.96 4.80
C THR A 40 6.10 1.28 6.17
N SER A 41 6.19 2.04 7.26
CA SER A 41 6.03 1.52 8.62
C SER A 41 4.62 0.99 8.87
N GLU A 42 3.59 1.72 8.43
CA GLU A 42 2.19 1.30 8.55
C GLU A 42 1.95 -0.02 7.80
N CYS A 43 2.43 -0.13 6.57
CA CYS A 43 2.37 -1.35 5.76
C CYS A 43 3.06 -2.55 6.43
N ARG A 44 4.17 -2.33 7.14
CA ARG A 44 4.91 -3.38 7.87
C ARG A 44 4.21 -3.82 9.16
N ASN A 45 3.40 -2.96 9.77
CA ASN A 45 2.68 -3.28 10.99
C ASN A 45 1.50 -4.23 10.76
N ASN A 46 0.91 -4.22 9.55
CA ASN A 46 -0.16 -5.15 9.18
C ASN A 46 -0.07 -5.61 7.71
N PRO A 47 0.97 -6.38 7.36
CA PRO A 47 1.24 -6.75 5.97
C PRO A 47 0.18 -7.70 5.40
N GLY A 48 -0.53 -8.46 6.25
CA GLY A 48 -1.62 -9.33 5.80
C GLY A 48 -2.78 -8.53 5.22
N ALA A 49 -3.24 -7.52 5.96
CA ALA A 49 -4.36 -6.68 5.53
C ALA A 49 -3.92 -5.61 4.52
N LEU A 50 -2.81 -4.90 4.76
CA LEU A 50 -2.52 -3.66 4.05
C LEU A 50 -1.71 -3.83 2.76
N ARG A 51 -1.03 -4.97 2.55
CA ARG A 51 -0.10 -5.15 1.43
C ARG A 51 -0.71 -4.89 0.04
N GLN A 52 -2.01 -5.15 -0.12
CA GLN A 52 -2.70 -4.93 -1.40
C GLN A 52 -3.39 -3.57 -1.52
N THR A 53 -3.25 -2.71 -0.51
CA THR A 53 -3.75 -1.33 -0.60
C THR A 53 -2.92 -0.50 -1.58
N PRO A 54 -3.52 0.49 -2.26
CA PRO A 54 -2.79 1.35 -3.19
C PRO A 54 -1.56 2.03 -2.56
N ASN A 55 -1.68 2.55 -1.34
CA ASN A 55 -0.58 3.23 -0.66
C ASN A 55 0.59 2.29 -0.35
N CYS A 56 0.34 1.04 0.04
CA CYS A 56 1.42 0.08 0.26
C CYS A 56 2.10 -0.39 -1.04
N GLN A 57 1.33 -0.53 -2.13
CA GLN A 57 1.90 -0.84 -3.43
C GLN A 57 2.75 0.32 -3.96
N ASN A 58 2.27 1.56 -3.82
CA ASN A 58 2.99 2.76 -4.25
C ASN A 58 4.25 3.00 -3.41
N ALA A 59 4.19 2.77 -2.09
CA ALA A 59 5.36 2.86 -1.21
C ALA A 59 6.44 1.83 -1.58
N ALA A 60 6.05 0.59 -1.90
CA ALA A 60 6.98 -0.43 -2.35
C ALA A 60 7.64 -0.07 -3.71
N ALA A 61 6.87 0.49 -4.64
CA ALA A 61 7.39 0.96 -5.93
C ALA A 61 8.35 2.15 -5.76
N ALA A 62 8.04 3.10 -4.86
CA ALA A 62 8.90 4.23 -4.53
C ALA A 62 10.24 3.77 -3.92
N ASP A 63 10.21 2.86 -2.93
CA ASP A 63 11.43 2.31 -2.33
C ASP A 63 12.31 1.59 -3.36
N TRP A 64 11.69 0.81 -4.26
CA TRP A 64 12.40 0.17 -5.37
C TRP A 64 13.07 1.19 -6.30
N LYS A 65 12.35 2.23 -6.73
CA LYS A 65 12.88 3.27 -7.61
C LYS A 65 14.05 4.01 -6.95
N LEU A 66 13.92 4.42 -5.68
CA LEU A 66 15.01 5.04 -4.91
C LEU A 66 16.22 4.12 -4.73
N ARG A 67 16.00 2.82 -4.55
CA ARG A 67 17.09 1.83 -4.46
C ARG A 67 17.80 1.67 -5.80
N LEU A 68 17.05 1.61 -6.89
CA LEU A 68 17.59 1.53 -8.24
C LEU A 68 18.40 2.77 -8.60
N GLU A 69 17.90 3.97 -8.28
CA GLU A 69 18.64 5.22 -8.50
C GLU A 69 19.94 5.27 -7.70
N ARG A 70 19.92 4.84 -6.43
CA ARG A 70 21.14 4.73 -5.61
C ARG A 70 22.15 3.77 -6.22
N MET A 71 21.69 2.64 -6.74
CA MET A 71 22.54 1.69 -7.45
C MET A 71 23.12 2.31 -8.73
N ASN A 72 22.31 2.98 -9.55
CA ASN A 72 22.76 3.63 -10.77
C ASN A 72 23.86 4.66 -10.49
N ARG A 73 23.66 5.51 -9.47
CA ARG A 73 24.66 6.49 -9.01
C ARG A 73 25.95 5.81 -8.55
N ALA A 74 25.86 4.68 -7.83
CA ALA A 74 27.02 3.92 -7.38
C ALA A 74 27.80 3.28 -8.55
N LEU A 75 27.15 3.01 -9.68
CA LEU A 75 27.75 2.41 -10.88
C LEU A 75 28.31 3.45 -11.87
N GLY A 76 28.18 4.75 -11.60
CA GLY A 76 28.76 5.81 -12.43
C GLY A 76 27.76 6.66 -13.23
N GLY A 77 26.45 6.36 -13.14
CA GLY A 77 25.39 7.23 -13.67
C GLY A 77 24.96 6.94 -15.10
#